data_AF-A0A5J4YKM4-F1
#
_entry.id   AF-A0A5J4YKM4-F1
#
_cell.length_a   1.000
_cell.length_b   1.000
_cell.length_c   1.000
_cell.angle_alpha   90.00
_cell.angle_beta   90.00
_cell.angle_gamma   90.00
#
_symmetry.space_group_name_H-M   'P 1'
#
loop_
_entity.id
_entity.type
_entity.pdbx_description
1 polymer ?
#
loop_
_entity_poly.entity_id
_entity_poly.type
_entity_poly.pdbx_seq_one_letter_code
_entity_poly.pdbx_strand_id
1 'polypeptide(L)'
;MALVLSWRGGGDRRGAAVAVVVALCSSCATNGRSCSADSARWAYKQLGSRWYAFAASGAQRFELSIAHVQSDAYAARSRVVVRCVAGELALPVELLASRVRRVALCDFLTRRCCATMRQFEERAQNSSSFGDAPSSSGSGWAASKGGDLRMAHPGACILEQSSLQLLRADDSSEWTLEARFELGLPASGRTIEGRKAHTILCETNDHQTKRQYSAQAAHEHVICAEDQAALRGMPEPAGLVAFVPYVAILPRLHGASELPMPSASALPFSSPDVLRVSAALPSGKTLTGMGIRKGVNIIVGGGFHGKSTPLQAIELGVYNHVPGDGREFVSCLAFASKMRAEDGRAV
;
A
#
# COMPACT_ATOMS: atom_id res chain seq x y z
N MET A 1 -29.09 -6.28 -27.61
CA MET A 1 -29.46 -7.62 -27.08
C MET A 1 -29.03 -7.68 -25.63
N ALA A 2 -29.97 -7.40 -24.74
CA ALA A 2 -29.79 -7.46 -23.29
C ALA A 2 -29.92 -8.92 -22.83
N LEU A 3 -29.00 -9.39 -22.00
CA LEU A 3 -29.13 -10.67 -21.31
C LEU A 3 -29.12 -10.39 -19.81
N VAL A 4 -30.34 -10.22 -19.31
CA VAL A 4 -30.70 -10.32 -17.90
C VAL A 4 -30.69 -11.80 -17.56
N LEU A 5 -29.85 -12.21 -16.60
CA LEU A 5 -30.04 -13.45 -15.88
C LEU A 5 -30.01 -13.15 -14.39
N SER A 6 -31.20 -13.19 -13.81
CA SER A 6 -31.45 -13.22 -12.38
C SER A 6 -31.00 -14.59 -11.85
N TRP A 7 -30.34 -14.61 -10.69
CA TRP A 7 -30.35 -15.77 -9.83
C TRP A 7 -30.40 -15.35 -8.36
N ARG A 8 -31.51 -15.71 -7.71
CA ARG A 8 -31.74 -15.67 -6.26
C ARG A 8 -31.17 -16.95 -5.65
N GLY A 9 -30.30 -16.83 -4.66
CA GLY A 9 -29.82 -17.95 -3.86
C GLY A 9 -28.57 -17.55 -3.09
N GLY A 10 -28.71 -17.35 -1.78
CA GLY A 10 -27.69 -16.77 -0.89
C GLY A 10 -26.38 -17.56 -0.89
N GLY A 11 -25.27 -16.83 -0.97
CA GLY A 11 -23.92 -17.38 -1.02
C GLY A 11 -22.96 -16.34 -1.57
N ASP A 12 -22.81 -15.22 -0.87
CA ASP A 12 -22.06 -14.07 -1.40
C ASP A 12 -20.54 -14.26 -1.19
N ARG A 13 -19.91 -14.95 -2.14
CA ARG A 13 -18.46 -15.12 -2.27
C ARG A 13 -17.83 -13.91 -2.95
N ARG A 14 -17.88 -12.74 -2.33
CA ARG A 14 -17.29 -11.50 -2.89
C ARG A 14 -16.64 -10.67 -1.78
N GLY A 15 -15.33 -10.79 -1.62
CA GLY A 15 -14.57 -9.99 -0.64
C GLY A 15 -13.27 -10.67 -0.20
N ALA A 16 -12.21 -10.54 -0.99
CA ALA A 16 -11.08 -11.43 -0.92
C ALA A 16 -9.80 -10.67 -1.30
N ALA A 17 -9.38 -9.69 -0.51
CA ALA A 17 -8.03 -9.11 -0.64
C ALA A 17 -7.64 -8.29 0.60
N VAL A 18 -8.63 -7.72 1.28
CA VAL A 18 -8.47 -6.99 2.56
C VAL A 18 -8.82 -7.87 3.77
N ALA A 19 -9.47 -9.02 3.51
CA ALA A 19 -9.73 -10.06 4.48
C ALA A 19 -8.45 -10.80 4.93
N VAL A 20 -7.37 -10.77 4.15
CA VAL A 20 -6.11 -11.46 4.49
C VAL A 20 -5.26 -10.69 5.50
N VAL A 21 -5.72 -9.58 6.06
CA VAL A 21 -5.06 -8.97 7.25
C VAL A 21 -6.00 -8.93 8.46
N VAL A 22 -7.30 -9.20 8.26
CA VAL A 22 -8.34 -8.98 9.29
C VAL A 22 -9.30 -10.17 9.45
N ALA A 23 -9.61 -10.95 8.41
CA ALA A 23 -10.30 -12.25 8.52
C ALA A 23 -9.34 -13.40 8.93
N LEU A 24 -8.24 -13.06 9.61
CA LEU A 24 -7.00 -13.82 9.64
C LEU A 24 -6.83 -14.82 10.78
N CYS A 25 -7.80 -15.10 11.64
CA CYS A 25 -7.52 -16.07 12.72
C CYS A 25 -8.77 -16.57 13.48
N SER A 26 -9.87 -16.91 12.82
CA SER A 26 -11.04 -17.47 13.52
C SER A 26 -10.87 -18.93 14.04
N SER A 27 -9.65 -19.50 14.16
CA SER A 27 -9.49 -20.93 14.45
C SER A 27 -8.26 -21.35 15.28
N CYS A 28 -7.86 -20.57 16.29
CA CYS A 28 -6.82 -21.00 17.25
C CYS A 28 -7.17 -20.65 18.70
N ALA A 29 -8.06 -21.44 19.30
CA ALA A 29 -8.30 -21.39 20.75
C ALA A 29 -8.49 -22.80 21.32
N THR A 30 -7.40 -23.40 21.80
CA THR A 30 -7.42 -24.32 22.96
C THR A 30 -6.00 -24.50 23.45
N ASN A 31 -5.56 -23.61 24.35
CA ASN A 31 -4.74 -23.95 25.53
C ASN A 31 -4.35 -22.67 26.27
N GLY A 32 -5.28 -22.18 27.09
CA GLY A 32 -4.97 -21.18 28.12
C GLY A 32 -4.41 -21.87 29.36
N ARG A 33 -3.12 -21.64 29.65
CA ARG A 33 -2.55 -21.82 31.00
C ARG A 33 -1.66 -20.63 31.32
N SER A 34 -1.87 -20.06 32.51
CA SER A 34 -1.10 -18.95 33.07
C SER A 34 0.36 -19.36 33.26
N CYS A 35 1.29 -18.60 32.69
CA CYS A 35 2.74 -18.75 32.87
C CYS A 35 3.27 -17.66 33.80
N SER A 36 4.19 -18.01 34.70
CA SER A 36 4.88 -17.11 35.63
C SER A 36 5.76 -16.08 34.91
N ALA A 37 6.12 -14.98 35.58
CA ALA A 37 6.74 -13.79 34.97
C ALA A 37 8.05 -14.04 34.19
N ASP A 38 8.85 -15.03 34.57
CA ASP A 38 10.06 -15.40 33.82
C ASP A 38 9.78 -16.39 32.69
N SER A 39 8.73 -17.23 32.78
CA SER A 39 8.33 -18.15 31.70
C SER A 39 7.50 -17.45 30.60
N ALA A 40 6.88 -16.31 30.92
CA ALA A 40 6.14 -15.50 29.97
C ALA A 40 7.04 -14.95 28.84
N ARG A 41 8.25 -14.45 29.12
CA ARG A 41 9.14 -13.89 28.07
C ARG A 41 9.54 -14.91 27.00
N TRP A 42 9.61 -16.19 27.34
CA TRP A 42 9.94 -17.28 26.42
C TRP A 42 8.73 -17.88 25.68
N ALA A 43 7.51 -17.69 26.18
CA ALA A 43 6.32 -18.31 25.57
C ALA A 43 6.02 -17.76 24.16
N TYR A 44 6.21 -16.45 23.91
CA TYR A 44 6.06 -15.92 22.55
C TYR A 44 7.15 -16.40 21.58
N LYS A 45 8.36 -16.72 22.07
CA LYS A 45 9.42 -17.27 21.19
C LYS A 45 9.02 -18.61 20.58
N GLN A 46 8.15 -19.36 21.25
CA GLN A 46 7.61 -20.62 20.73
C GLN A 46 6.71 -20.41 19.51
N LEU A 47 6.20 -19.18 19.29
CA LEU A 47 5.42 -18.85 18.10
C LEU A 47 6.30 -18.63 16.86
N GLY A 48 7.59 -18.34 17.06
CA GLY A 48 8.51 -17.97 15.99
C GLY A 48 8.83 -19.13 15.04
N SER A 49 9.16 -18.78 13.78
CA SER A 49 9.69 -19.70 12.77
C SER A 49 8.81 -20.92 12.44
N ARG A 50 7.51 -20.83 12.76
CA ARG A 50 6.48 -21.82 12.39
C ARG A 50 5.48 -21.19 11.44
N TRP A 51 4.91 -22.02 10.56
CA TRP A 51 3.77 -21.66 9.74
C TRP A 51 2.50 -22.20 10.39
N TYR A 52 1.49 -21.34 10.52
CA TYR A 52 0.18 -21.67 11.04
C TYR A 52 -0.80 -21.57 9.89
N ALA A 53 -1.40 -22.70 9.51
CA ALA A 53 -2.40 -22.76 8.46
C ALA A 53 -3.78 -22.49 9.07
N PHE A 54 -4.54 -21.61 8.43
CA PHE A 54 -5.89 -21.27 8.85
C PHE A 54 -6.87 -21.60 7.73
N ALA A 55 -7.92 -22.33 8.09
CA ALA A 55 -9.03 -22.66 7.22
C ALA A 55 -10.31 -22.59 8.05
N ALA A 56 -11.07 -21.50 7.91
CA ALA A 56 -12.42 -21.42 8.47
C ALA A 56 -13.44 -21.85 7.40
N SER A 57 -14.51 -22.52 7.81
CA SER A 57 -15.58 -22.95 6.89
C SER A 57 -16.17 -21.75 6.16
N GLY A 58 -15.93 -21.66 4.84
CA GLY A 58 -16.39 -20.55 4.00
C GLY A 58 -15.44 -19.34 3.88
N ALA A 59 -14.23 -19.38 4.46
CA ALA A 59 -13.21 -18.33 4.34
C ALA A 59 -12.03 -18.75 3.43
N GLN A 60 -11.24 -17.75 2.99
CA GLN A 60 -9.95 -17.99 2.33
C GLN A 60 -9.00 -18.72 3.28
N ARG A 61 -8.24 -19.67 2.75
CA ARG A 61 -7.10 -20.30 3.39
C ARG A 61 -5.88 -19.38 3.28
N PHE A 62 -5.16 -19.28 4.37
CA PHE A 62 -3.90 -18.56 4.41
C PHE A 62 -2.98 -19.19 5.44
N GLU A 63 -1.71 -18.87 5.32
CA GLU A 63 -0.68 -19.27 6.24
C GLU A 63 -0.07 -18.03 6.88
N LEU A 64 0.17 -18.08 8.18
CA LEU A 64 0.82 -17.01 8.93
C LEU A 64 2.10 -17.54 9.55
N SER A 65 3.16 -16.74 9.53
CA SER A 65 4.38 -17.01 10.28
C SER A 65 4.86 -15.76 11.00
N ILE A 66 5.31 -15.92 12.24
CA ILE A 66 6.05 -14.88 12.95
C ILE A 66 7.53 -15.13 12.69
N ALA A 67 8.06 -14.48 11.65
CA ALA A 67 9.43 -14.64 11.19
C ALA A 67 10.46 -14.19 12.25
N HIS A 68 10.11 -13.17 13.03
CA HIS A 68 10.91 -12.71 14.16
C HIS A 68 9.99 -12.28 15.31
N VAL A 69 10.25 -12.77 16.51
CA VAL A 69 9.50 -12.42 17.72
C VAL A 69 10.26 -11.35 18.50
N GLN A 70 9.58 -10.27 18.89
CA GLN A 70 10.17 -9.22 19.73
C GLN A 70 10.75 -9.79 21.06
N SER A 71 11.88 -9.25 21.52
CA SER A 71 12.53 -9.75 22.75
C SER A 71 11.79 -9.38 24.04
N ASP A 72 11.01 -8.31 23.99
CA ASP A 72 10.10 -7.82 25.03
C ASP A 72 9.16 -6.76 24.43
N ALA A 73 8.28 -6.20 25.25
CA ALA A 73 7.27 -5.23 24.84
C ALA A 73 7.82 -3.85 24.39
N TYR A 74 9.10 -3.58 24.62
CA TYR A 74 9.77 -2.31 24.27
C TYR A 74 10.70 -2.45 23.07
N ALA A 75 11.02 -3.68 22.68
CA ALA A 75 11.87 -3.97 21.55
C ALA A 75 11.20 -3.65 20.21
N ALA A 76 11.98 -3.74 19.13
CA ALA A 76 11.42 -3.74 17.79
C ALA A 76 10.34 -4.83 17.67
N ARG A 77 9.22 -4.46 17.05
CA ARG A 77 8.01 -5.29 16.93
C ARG A 77 8.30 -6.63 16.25
N SER A 78 7.45 -7.61 16.52
CA SER A 78 7.52 -8.90 15.86
C SER A 78 7.23 -8.75 14.36
N ARG A 79 7.98 -9.45 13.51
CA ARG A 79 7.78 -9.46 12.06
C ARG A 79 6.88 -10.62 11.68
N VAL A 80 5.78 -10.31 11.02
CA VAL A 80 4.76 -11.25 10.61
C VAL A 80 4.73 -11.33 9.09
N VAL A 81 4.62 -12.55 8.57
CA VAL A 81 4.44 -12.86 7.17
C VAL A 81 3.14 -13.62 7.02
N VAL A 82 2.31 -13.21 6.07
CA VAL A 82 1.05 -13.89 5.74
C VAL A 82 1.07 -14.23 4.26
N ARG A 83 0.68 -15.45 3.92
CA ARG A 83 0.59 -15.96 2.55
C ARG A 83 -0.81 -16.44 2.24
N CYS A 84 -1.31 -16.08 1.08
CA CYS A 84 -2.58 -16.57 0.56
C CYS A 84 -2.46 -16.83 -0.95
N VAL A 85 -3.08 -17.88 -1.45
CA VAL A 85 -3.15 -18.16 -2.88
C VAL A 85 -4.06 -17.12 -3.54
N ALA A 86 -3.58 -16.46 -4.59
CA ALA A 86 -4.29 -15.38 -5.26
C ALA A 86 -5.62 -15.82 -5.89
N GLY A 87 -5.76 -17.10 -6.26
CA GLY A 87 -7.02 -17.67 -6.72
C GLY A 87 -8.14 -17.58 -5.67
N GLU A 88 -7.78 -17.63 -4.39
CA GLU A 88 -8.75 -17.47 -3.30
C GLU A 88 -9.17 -16.02 -3.09
N LEU A 89 -8.41 -15.07 -3.67
CA LEU A 89 -8.63 -13.63 -3.61
C LEU A 89 -9.65 -13.11 -4.63
N ALA A 90 -10.22 -13.99 -5.46
CA ALA A 90 -11.16 -13.59 -6.53
C ALA A 90 -10.66 -12.35 -7.30
N LEU A 91 -9.34 -12.26 -7.49
CA LEU A 91 -8.70 -11.16 -8.19
C LEU A 91 -8.90 -11.39 -9.69
N PRO A 92 -9.36 -10.39 -10.44
CA PRO A 92 -9.45 -10.52 -11.88
C PRO A 92 -8.07 -10.80 -12.48
N VAL A 93 -7.95 -11.89 -13.25
CA VAL A 93 -6.67 -12.40 -13.76
C VAL A 93 -5.94 -11.39 -14.64
N GLU A 94 -6.70 -10.50 -15.29
CA GLU A 94 -6.18 -9.40 -16.09
C GLU A 94 -5.33 -8.42 -15.27
N LEU A 95 -5.56 -8.27 -13.96
CA LEU A 95 -4.74 -7.42 -13.10
C LEU A 95 -3.35 -8.02 -12.83
N LEU A 96 -3.11 -9.28 -13.22
CA LEU A 96 -1.85 -9.98 -13.03
C LEU A 96 -1.02 -10.09 -14.33
N ALA A 97 -1.57 -9.62 -15.45
CA ALA A 97 -1.07 -9.89 -16.80
C ALA A 97 0.35 -9.37 -17.07
N SER A 98 0.76 -8.26 -16.45
CA SER A 98 2.09 -7.66 -16.63
C SER A 98 2.74 -7.31 -15.29
N ARG A 99 4.07 -7.11 -15.28
CA ARG A 99 4.80 -6.70 -14.05
C ARG A 99 4.26 -5.38 -13.51
N VAL A 100 4.00 -4.40 -14.38
CA VAL A 100 3.44 -3.09 -13.98
C VAL A 100 2.09 -3.26 -13.29
N ARG A 101 1.20 -4.10 -13.86
CA ARG A 101 -0.10 -4.35 -13.25
C ARG A 101 0.01 -5.05 -11.89
N ARG A 102 0.91 -6.03 -11.76
CA ARG A 102 1.18 -6.71 -10.47
C ARG A 102 1.72 -5.75 -9.42
N VAL A 103 2.69 -4.89 -9.77
CA VAL A 103 3.24 -3.89 -8.84
C VAL A 103 2.15 -2.91 -8.40
N ALA A 104 1.33 -2.41 -9.32
CA ALA A 104 0.23 -1.50 -9.01
C ALA A 104 -0.85 -2.16 -8.15
N LEU A 105 -1.17 -3.43 -8.41
CA LEU A 105 -2.09 -4.19 -7.57
C LEU A 105 -1.53 -4.35 -6.16
N CYS A 106 -0.24 -4.69 -6.02
CA CYS A 106 0.41 -4.81 -4.72
C CYS A 106 0.42 -3.48 -3.94
N ASP A 107 0.70 -2.36 -4.62
CA ASP A 107 0.64 -1.01 -4.03
C ASP A 107 -0.78 -0.69 -3.53
N PHE A 108 -1.79 -0.92 -4.36
CA PHE A 108 -3.20 -0.73 -3.98
C PHE A 108 -3.55 -1.55 -2.73
N LEU A 109 -3.20 -2.84 -2.71
CA LEU A 109 -3.49 -3.72 -1.57
C LEU A 109 -2.73 -3.29 -0.31
N THR A 110 -1.48 -2.85 -0.45
CA THR A 110 -0.69 -2.30 0.68
C THR A 110 -1.37 -1.08 1.30
N ARG A 111 -1.86 -0.15 0.47
CA ARG A 111 -2.61 1.03 0.94
C ARG A 111 -3.88 0.64 1.69
N ARG A 112 -4.60 -0.36 1.18
CA ARG A 112 -5.80 -0.90 1.86
C ARG A 112 -5.44 -1.53 3.19
N CYS A 113 -4.39 -2.34 3.25
CA CYS A 113 -3.90 -2.93 4.51
C CYS A 113 -3.55 -1.84 5.53
N CYS A 114 -2.79 -0.82 5.12
CA CYS A 114 -2.45 0.32 5.99
C CYS A 114 -3.70 1.06 6.51
N ALA A 115 -4.68 1.33 5.65
CA ALA A 115 -5.91 2.00 6.04
C ALA A 115 -6.72 1.16 7.04
N THR A 116 -6.77 -0.16 6.81
CA THR A 116 -7.47 -1.09 7.70
C THR A 116 -6.76 -1.24 9.05
N MET A 117 -5.43 -1.31 9.08
CA MET A 117 -4.65 -1.32 10.33
C MET A 117 -4.91 -0.04 11.16
N ARG A 118 -4.92 1.14 10.53
CA ARG A 118 -5.25 2.40 11.21
C ARG A 118 -6.65 2.40 11.81
N GLN A 119 -7.66 1.94 11.06
CA GLN A 119 -9.03 1.84 11.56
C GLN A 119 -9.17 0.85 12.72
N PHE A 120 -8.39 -0.23 12.71
CA PHE A 120 -8.33 -1.18 13.82
C PHE A 120 -7.75 -0.51 15.08
N GLU A 121 -6.63 0.21 14.95
CA GLU A 121 -6.00 0.94 16.05
C GLU A 121 -6.90 2.04 16.62
N GLU A 122 -7.56 2.83 15.77
CA GLU A 122 -8.52 3.86 16.19
C GLU A 122 -9.70 3.28 16.99
N ARG A 123 -10.20 2.09 16.60
CA ARG A 123 -11.27 1.40 17.34
C ARG A 123 -10.79 0.86 18.67
N ALA A 124 -9.59 0.31 18.71
CA ALA A 124 -8.97 -0.18 19.93
C ALA A 124 -8.77 0.96 20.94
N GLN A 125 -8.50 2.18 20.47
CA GLN A 125 -8.39 3.38 21.31
C GLN A 125 -9.75 3.92 21.78
N ASN A 126 -10.78 3.87 20.93
CA ASN A 126 -12.10 4.44 21.22
C ASN A 126 -13.05 3.51 21.99
N SER A 127 -12.72 2.22 22.15
CA SER A 127 -13.56 1.27 22.88
C SER A 127 -13.17 1.20 24.36
N SER A 128 -14.00 1.79 25.22
CA SER A 128 -13.93 1.60 26.69
C SER A 128 -14.39 0.20 27.14
N SER A 129 -14.93 -0.61 26.22
CA SER A 129 -15.46 -1.96 26.48
C SER A 129 -14.43 -3.09 26.31
N PHE A 130 -13.26 -2.79 25.74
CA PHE A 130 -12.08 -3.65 25.90
C PHE A 130 -11.38 -3.18 27.17
N GLY A 131 -11.52 -3.93 28.25
CA GLY A 131 -11.14 -3.54 29.62
C GLY A 131 -9.67 -3.18 29.89
N ASP A 132 -8.87 -2.89 28.87
CA ASP A 132 -7.56 -2.24 28.95
C ASP A 132 -7.29 -1.58 27.59
N ALA A 133 -7.79 -0.35 27.41
CA ALA A 133 -7.43 0.50 26.27
C ALA A 133 -5.90 0.54 26.11
N PRO A 134 -5.35 0.70 24.89
CA PRO A 134 -3.97 1.15 24.73
C PRO A 134 -3.92 2.60 25.21
N SER A 135 -3.87 2.78 26.54
CA SER A 135 -3.67 4.08 27.12
C SER A 135 -2.27 4.54 26.71
N SER A 136 -2.24 5.51 25.81
CA SER A 136 -1.10 6.43 25.70
C SER A 136 -0.89 7.23 27.01
N SER A 137 -1.76 7.05 28.02
CA SER A 137 -1.71 7.71 29.33
C SER A 137 -1.23 6.85 30.50
N GLY A 138 -0.96 5.55 30.32
CA GLY A 138 -0.33 4.72 31.35
C GLY A 138 1.19 4.86 31.32
N SER A 139 1.75 5.93 31.88
CA SER A 139 3.20 6.18 31.92
C SER A 139 4.01 5.22 32.83
N GLY A 140 3.35 4.23 33.42
CA GLY A 140 3.97 3.23 34.30
C GLY A 140 4.61 2.05 33.56
N TRP A 141 5.68 1.49 34.12
CA TRP A 141 6.37 0.31 33.58
C TRP A 141 5.46 -0.93 33.44
N ALA A 142 4.39 -1.01 34.25
CA ALA A 142 3.40 -2.08 34.27
C ALA A 142 2.18 -1.86 33.34
N ALA A 143 2.09 -0.71 32.64
CA ALA A 143 0.97 -0.48 31.72
C ALA A 143 1.01 -1.46 30.53
N SER A 144 -0.18 -1.83 30.04
CA SER A 144 -0.34 -2.65 28.83
C SER A 144 0.29 -1.94 27.63
N LYS A 145 1.18 -2.64 26.92
CA LYS A 145 1.88 -2.16 25.72
C LYS A 145 1.71 -3.15 24.58
N GLY A 146 1.93 -2.66 23.36
CA GLY A 146 1.74 -3.44 22.14
C GLY A 146 0.28 -3.48 21.69
N GLY A 147 0.01 -4.40 20.78
CA GLY A 147 -1.26 -4.55 20.08
C GLY A 147 -1.44 -3.66 18.86
N ASP A 148 -0.39 -2.94 18.48
CA ASP A 148 -0.35 -2.10 17.29
C ASP A 148 0.21 -2.86 16.08
N LEU A 149 -0.31 -2.51 14.90
CA LEU A 149 -0.02 -3.17 13.63
C LEU A 149 0.61 -2.15 12.68
N ARG A 150 1.80 -2.45 12.16
CA ARG A 150 2.49 -1.54 11.24
C ARG A 150 2.90 -2.23 9.96
N MET A 151 2.58 -1.63 8.84
CA MET A 151 3.06 -2.02 7.52
C MET A 151 3.80 -0.82 6.91
N ALA A 152 4.78 -1.08 6.04
CA ALA A 152 5.44 -0.01 5.30
C ALA A 152 4.39 0.78 4.51
N HIS A 153 4.26 2.08 4.82
CA HIS A 153 3.26 2.93 4.21
C HIS A 153 3.79 3.50 2.89
N PRO A 154 3.13 3.25 1.76
CA PRO A 154 3.59 3.78 0.49
C PRO A 154 3.29 5.29 0.39
N GLY A 155 4.24 6.04 -0.19
CA GLY A 155 4.07 7.47 -0.52
C GLY A 155 3.19 7.68 -1.75
N ALA A 156 3.33 8.81 -2.44
CA ALA A 156 2.58 9.09 -3.67
C ALA A 156 3.01 8.21 -4.86
N CYS A 157 4.25 7.73 -4.87
CA CYS A 157 4.77 6.87 -5.93
C CYS A 157 4.31 5.40 -5.76
N ILE A 158 3.99 4.76 -6.89
CA ILE A 158 3.71 3.33 -7.00
C ILE A 158 5.05 2.62 -7.22
N LEU A 159 5.51 1.90 -6.20
CA LEU A 159 6.79 1.20 -6.20
C LEU A 159 6.61 -0.29 -5.93
N GLU A 160 7.52 -1.10 -6.46
CA GLU A 160 7.63 -2.49 -6.05
C GLU A 160 8.24 -2.55 -4.64
N GLN A 161 7.47 -3.06 -3.68
CA GLN A 161 7.83 -3.07 -2.27
C GLN A 161 7.81 -4.48 -1.69
N SER A 162 8.58 -4.70 -0.62
CA SER A 162 8.60 -5.97 0.11
C SER A 162 7.46 -6.14 1.11
N SER A 163 6.70 -5.07 1.39
CA SER A 163 5.52 -5.12 2.28
C SER A 163 4.42 -6.00 1.73
N LEU A 164 4.26 -6.08 0.42
CA LEU A 164 3.29 -6.93 -0.22
C LEU A 164 3.76 -7.33 -1.61
N GLN A 165 3.88 -8.63 -1.85
CA GLN A 165 4.46 -9.20 -3.06
C GLN A 165 3.56 -10.27 -3.64
N LEU A 166 3.52 -10.35 -4.97
CA LEU A 166 2.98 -11.48 -5.69
C LEU A 166 4.14 -12.40 -6.08
N LEU A 167 4.21 -13.54 -5.41
CA LEU A 167 5.21 -14.57 -5.64
C LEU A 167 4.61 -15.66 -6.53
N ARG A 168 5.43 -16.30 -7.34
CA ARG A 168 5.05 -17.48 -8.11
C ARG A 168 6.20 -18.47 -8.04
N ALA A 169 5.91 -19.70 -7.64
CA ALA A 169 6.90 -20.77 -7.68
C ALA A 169 7.16 -21.18 -9.14
N ASP A 170 8.37 -21.63 -9.45
CA ASP A 170 8.77 -21.96 -10.83
C ASP A 170 7.94 -23.13 -11.42
N ASP A 171 7.40 -23.99 -10.55
CA ASP A 171 6.58 -25.16 -10.87
C ASP A 171 5.07 -24.93 -10.72
N SER A 172 4.62 -23.73 -10.33
CA SER A 172 3.20 -23.42 -10.10
C SER A 172 2.66 -22.36 -11.04
N SER A 173 1.46 -22.59 -11.57
CA SER A 173 0.70 -21.59 -12.32
C SER A 173 0.02 -20.55 -11.41
N GLU A 174 -0.04 -20.81 -10.10
CA GLU A 174 -0.75 -19.97 -9.14
C GLU A 174 0.16 -18.90 -8.52
N TRP A 175 -0.35 -17.67 -8.46
CA TRP A 175 0.28 -16.61 -7.70
C TRP A 175 -0.03 -16.76 -6.21
N THR A 176 0.96 -16.53 -5.36
CA THR A 176 0.80 -16.39 -3.91
C THR A 176 1.02 -14.95 -3.53
N LEU A 177 0.03 -14.35 -2.86
CA LEU A 177 0.17 -13.05 -2.23
C LEU A 177 0.89 -13.22 -0.90
N GLU A 178 2.01 -12.54 -0.72
CA GLU A 178 2.74 -12.48 0.55
C GLU A 178 2.69 -11.05 1.11
N ALA A 179 2.06 -10.88 2.26
CA ALA A 179 2.04 -9.63 3.00
C ALA A 179 2.98 -9.71 4.21
N ARG A 180 3.76 -8.65 4.42
CA ARG A 180 4.73 -8.51 5.52
C ARG A 180 4.40 -7.27 6.35
N PHE A 181 4.25 -7.46 7.65
CA PHE A 181 3.96 -6.38 8.59
C PHE A 181 4.57 -6.66 9.95
N GLU A 182 4.48 -5.67 10.83
CA GLU A 182 4.94 -5.71 12.19
C GLU A 182 3.76 -5.74 13.15
N LEU A 183 3.89 -6.57 14.20
CA LEU A 183 2.93 -6.68 15.29
C LEU A 183 3.66 -6.44 16.61
N GLY A 184 3.26 -5.41 17.35
CA GLY A 184 3.61 -5.30 18.76
C GLY A 184 2.88 -6.38 19.53
N LEU A 185 3.56 -7.43 20.02
CA LEU A 185 2.88 -8.45 20.83
C LEU A 185 2.50 -7.86 22.19
N PRO A 186 1.24 -8.00 22.63
CA PRO A 186 0.76 -7.29 23.81
C PRO A 186 1.28 -7.89 25.12
N ALA A 187 1.65 -7.01 26.04
CA ALA A 187 2.14 -7.38 27.36
C ALA A 187 1.97 -6.25 28.39
N SER A 188 1.76 -6.60 29.65
CA SER A 188 1.79 -5.70 30.80
C SER A 188 3.06 -5.98 31.62
N GLY A 189 4.02 -5.05 31.55
CA GLY A 189 5.36 -5.26 32.10
C GLY A 189 6.08 -6.46 31.46
N ARG A 190 6.25 -7.55 32.22
CA ARG A 190 6.85 -8.82 31.76
C ARG A 190 5.81 -9.93 31.50
N THR A 191 4.53 -9.63 31.73
CA THR A 191 3.44 -10.62 31.60
C THR A 191 2.82 -10.53 30.21
N ILE A 192 2.74 -11.67 29.52
CA ILE A 192 2.09 -11.78 28.22
C ILE A 192 0.57 -11.57 28.35
N GLU A 193 0.00 -10.76 27.46
CA GLU A 193 -1.46 -10.60 27.34
C GLU A 193 -2.01 -11.51 26.24
N GLY A 194 -2.01 -12.82 26.50
CA GLY A 194 -2.38 -13.84 25.51
C GLY A 194 -3.79 -13.68 24.95
N ARG A 195 -4.75 -13.24 25.77
CA ARG A 195 -6.12 -12.97 25.31
C ARG A 195 -6.17 -11.79 24.34
N LYS A 196 -5.43 -10.71 24.61
CA LYS A 196 -5.34 -9.55 23.72
C LYS A 196 -4.65 -9.93 22.41
N ALA A 197 -3.58 -10.71 22.49
CA ALA A 197 -2.90 -11.25 21.30
C ALA A 197 -3.82 -12.13 20.47
N HIS A 198 -4.61 -12.98 21.13
CA HIS A 198 -5.67 -13.74 20.48
C HIS A 198 -6.66 -12.78 19.81
N THR A 199 -7.21 -11.78 20.48
CA THR A 199 -8.15 -10.85 19.83
C THR A 199 -7.55 -10.13 18.60
N ILE A 200 -6.31 -9.64 18.69
CA ILE A 200 -5.65 -8.92 17.59
C ILE A 200 -5.37 -9.82 16.40
N LEU A 201 -4.91 -11.04 16.67
CA LEU A 201 -4.65 -12.01 15.61
C LEU A 201 -6.00 -12.52 15.07
N CYS A 202 -6.87 -13.00 15.96
CA CYS A 202 -8.07 -13.87 15.83
C CYS A 202 -9.43 -13.24 15.67
N GLU A 203 -9.71 -12.16 16.36
CA GLU A 203 -11.09 -11.66 16.52
C GLU A 203 -11.32 -10.36 15.75
N THR A 204 -10.45 -10.04 14.81
CA THR A 204 -10.58 -8.88 13.94
C THR A 204 -11.89 -8.96 13.12
N ASN A 205 -12.90 -8.28 13.66
CA ASN A 205 -14.32 -8.42 13.36
C ASN A 205 -14.74 -8.51 11.87
N ASP A 206 -15.51 -9.55 11.60
CA ASP A 206 -16.09 -10.04 10.34
C ASP A 206 -17.17 -9.13 9.71
N HIS A 207 -17.58 -8.05 10.38
CA HIS A 207 -18.75 -7.25 9.96
C HIS A 207 -18.42 -6.02 9.11
N GLN A 208 -17.18 -5.52 9.12
CA GLN A 208 -16.77 -4.37 8.29
C GLN A 208 -15.65 -4.66 7.28
N THR A 209 -14.94 -5.78 7.42
CA THR A 209 -14.07 -6.36 6.37
C THR A 209 -14.84 -6.76 5.11
N LYS A 210 -16.16 -6.97 5.23
CA LYS A 210 -17.09 -7.07 4.10
C LYS A 210 -17.20 -5.80 3.26
N ARG A 211 -16.61 -4.66 3.68
CA ARG A 211 -16.29 -3.56 2.75
C ARG A 211 -15.13 -4.01 1.87
N GLN A 212 -15.52 -4.83 0.90
CA GLN A 212 -14.83 -5.29 -0.28
C GLN A 212 -13.70 -4.33 -0.66
N TYR A 213 -12.53 -4.91 -0.97
CA TYR A 213 -11.69 -4.32 -2.00
C TYR A 213 -12.65 -3.92 -3.14
N SER A 214 -12.75 -2.63 -3.45
CA SER A 214 -13.54 -2.24 -4.60
C SER A 214 -12.76 -2.77 -5.80
N ALA A 215 -13.24 -3.86 -6.40
CA ALA A 215 -12.62 -4.43 -7.60
C ALA A 215 -12.47 -3.35 -8.67
N GLN A 216 -13.43 -2.42 -8.72
CA GLN A 216 -13.38 -1.23 -9.55
C GLN A 216 -12.21 -0.29 -9.17
N ALA A 217 -12.02 0.04 -7.90
CA ALA A 217 -10.91 0.91 -7.48
C ALA A 217 -9.54 0.25 -7.70
N ALA A 218 -9.44 -1.08 -7.51
CA ALA A 218 -8.23 -1.83 -7.83
C ALA A 218 -7.95 -1.79 -9.33
N HIS A 219 -8.98 -1.99 -10.15
CA HIS A 219 -8.89 -1.91 -11.61
C HIS A 219 -8.46 -0.50 -12.06
N GLU A 220 -9.10 0.57 -11.56
CA GLU A 220 -8.73 1.95 -11.88
C GLU A 220 -7.28 2.28 -11.50
N HIS A 221 -6.84 1.81 -10.33
CA HIS A 221 -5.46 2.00 -9.88
C HIS A 221 -4.46 1.29 -10.80
N VAL A 222 -4.74 0.04 -11.19
CA VAL A 222 -3.90 -0.76 -12.07
C VAL A 222 -3.85 -0.18 -13.49
N ILE A 223 -5.01 0.18 -14.06
CA ILE A 223 -5.09 0.78 -15.40
C ILE A 223 -4.37 2.13 -15.44
N CYS A 224 -4.52 2.95 -14.40
CA CYS A 224 -3.78 4.20 -14.29
C CYS A 224 -2.27 3.96 -14.32
N ALA A 225 -1.75 3.01 -13.53
CA ALA A 225 -0.32 2.70 -13.52
C ALA A 225 0.20 2.11 -14.86
N GLU A 226 -0.63 1.34 -15.57
CA GLU A 226 -0.30 0.81 -16.90
C GLU A 226 -0.21 1.93 -17.94
N ASP A 227 -1.18 2.84 -17.96
CA ASP A 227 -1.17 4.00 -18.83
C ASP A 227 0.06 4.88 -18.57
N GLN A 228 0.43 5.08 -17.30
CA GLN A 228 1.62 5.83 -16.93
C GLN A 228 2.91 5.16 -17.39
N ALA A 229 3.00 3.83 -17.27
CA ALA A 229 4.16 3.09 -17.75
C ALA A 229 4.30 3.16 -19.28
N ALA A 230 3.18 3.06 -20.01
CA ALA A 230 3.15 3.24 -21.45
C ALA A 230 3.57 4.68 -21.83
N LEU A 231 3.03 5.67 -21.13
CA LEU A 231 3.37 7.08 -21.34
C LEU A 231 4.85 7.35 -21.05
N ARG A 232 5.46 6.71 -20.04
CA ARG A 232 6.90 6.84 -19.76
C ARG A 232 7.78 6.19 -20.83
N GLY A 233 7.27 5.22 -21.59
CA GLY A 233 7.95 4.65 -22.75
C GLY A 233 7.93 5.56 -23.98
N MET A 234 7.08 6.58 -24.01
CA MET A 234 6.90 7.47 -25.16
C MET A 234 8.02 8.49 -25.40
N PRO A 235 8.63 9.15 -24.38
CA PRO A 235 9.46 10.33 -24.63
C PRO A 235 10.65 10.05 -25.56
N GLU A 236 11.39 8.98 -25.33
CA GLU A 236 12.61 8.71 -26.10
C GLU A 236 12.37 8.47 -27.60
N PRO A 237 11.44 7.58 -28.02
CA PRO A 237 11.07 7.41 -29.43
C PRO A 237 10.51 8.67 -30.08
N ALA A 238 9.81 9.51 -29.32
CA ALA A 238 9.23 10.76 -29.81
C ALA A 238 10.23 11.94 -29.88
N GLY A 239 11.52 11.71 -29.57
CA GLY A 239 12.53 12.78 -29.53
C GLY A 239 12.34 13.76 -28.37
N LEU A 240 11.62 13.33 -27.33
CA LEU A 240 11.35 14.08 -26.10
C LEU A 240 12.23 13.56 -24.96
N VAL A 241 12.33 14.38 -23.90
CA VAL A 241 12.98 14.02 -22.61
C VAL A 241 11.96 13.99 -21.46
N ALA A 242 10.84 14.69 -21.62
CA ALA A 242 9.74 14.69 -20.66
C ALA A 242 8.42 15.07 -21.31
N PHE A 243 7.33 14.68 -20.66
CA PHE A 243 5.96 15.03 -21.01
C PHE A 243 5.23 15.50 -19.74
N VAL A 244 4.52 16.62 -19.86
CA VAL A 244 3.68 17.19 -18.79
C VAL A 244 2.26 17.35 -19.34
N PRO A 245 1.27 16.60 -18.85
CA PRO A 245 -0.10 16.65 -19.37
C PRO A 245 -0.73 18.01 -19.07
N TYR A 246 -1.62 18.47 -19.94
CA TYR A 246 -2.47 19.60 -19.59
C TYR A 246 -3.33 19.25 -18.37
N VAL A 247 -3.75 20.29 -17.66
CA VAL A 247 -4.56 20.23 -16.44
C VAL A 247 -3.92 19.50 -15.24
N ALA A 248 -2.66 19.08 -15.34
CA ALA A 248 -1.93 18.53 -14.20
C ALA A 248 -1.87 19.53 -13.02
N ILE A 249 -1.96 18.98 -11.82
CA ILE A 249 -1.83 19.72 -10.57
C ILE A 249 -0.42 19.45 -10.01
N LEU A 250 0.51 20.31 -10.39
CA LEU A 250 1.92 20.18 -10.04
C LEU A 250 2.23 20.66 -8.61
N PRO A 251 1.65 21.76 -8.10
CA PRO A 251 1.89 22.21 -6.73
C PRO A 251 1.43 21.19 -5.68
N ARG A 252 2.20 21.07 -4.59
CA ARG A 252 1.83 20.23 -3.45
C ARG A 252 1.13 21.07 -2.37
N LEU A 253 0.43 20.39 -1.46
CA LEU A 253 -0.32 21.01 -0.37
C LEU A 253 0.55 21.95 0.49
N HIS A 254 1.77 21.53 0.80
CA HIS A 254 2.82 22.34 1.41
C HIS A 254 4.19 21.69 1.18
N GLY A 255 5.29 22.38 1.50
CA GLY A 255 6.66 21.94 1.16
C GLY A 255 7.10 20.59 1.75
N ALA A 256 6.43 20.10 2.79
CA ALA A 256 6.67 18.80 3.42
C ALA A 256 5.61 17.73 3.09
N SER A 257 4.61 18.05 2.26
CA SER A 257 3.54 17.12 1.90
C SER A 257 3.73 16.60 0.49
N GLU A 258 3.51 15.31 0.33
CA GLU A 258 3.38 14.70 -0.99
C GLU A 258 1.98 14.82 -1.57
N LEU A 259 0.98 15.37 -0.86
CA LEU A 259 -0.39 15.50 -1.38
C LEU A 259 -0.50 16.68 -2.37
N PRO A 260 -1.39 16.60 -3.37
CA PRO A 260 -1.61 17.71 -4.29
C PRO A 260 -2.24 18.90 -3.57
N MET A 261 -1.93 20.10 -4.06
CA MET A 261 -2.71 21.28 -3.69
C MET A 261 -4.18 21.07 -4.11
N PRO A 262 -5.17 21.46 -3.28
CA PRO A 262 -6.57 21.32 -3.64
C PRO A 262 -6.89 22.03 -4.96
N SER A 263 -7.65 21.38 -5.84
CA SER A 263 -7.96 21.90 -7.18
C SER A 263 -8.67 23.26 -7.18
N ALA A 264 -9.36 23.60 -6.08
CA ALA A 264 -9.99 24.91 -5.91
C ALA A 264 -8.98 26.07 -5.77
N SER A 265 -7.72 25.77 -5.42
CA SER A 265 -6.67 26.77 -5.18
C SER A 265 -5.48 26.60 -6.14
N ALA A 266 -5.38 25.47 -6.83
CA ALA A 266 -4.30 25.18 -7.75
C ALA A 266 -4.60 25.70 -9.16
N LEU A 267 -3.60 26.32 -9.80
CA LEU A 267 -3.65 26.63 -11.22
C LEU A 267 -3.27 25.37 -12.03
N PRO A 268 -4.17 24.82 -12.86
CA PRO A 268 -3.86 23.65 -13.68
C PRO A 268 -2.77 23.97 -14.72
N PHE A 269 -1.91 22.99 -15.00
CA PHE A 269 -0.81 23.19 -15.93
C PHE A 269 -1.29 23.43 -17.36
N SER A 270 -0.67 24.41 -18.02
CA SER A 270 -0.87 24.74 -19.43
C SER A 270 0.45 25.20 -20.05
N SER A 271 0.61 24.99 -21.35
CA SER A 271 1.80 25.40 -22.12
C SER A 271 1.40 25.94 -23.50
N PRO A 272 2.28 26.72 -24.16
CA PRO A 272 2.05 27.15 -25.54
C PRO A 272 1.84 25.99 -26.52
N ASP A 273 1.05 26.23 -27.56
CA ASP A 273 0.67 25.23 -28.58
C ASP A 273 1.86 24.65 -29.34
N VAL A 274 2.95 25.40 -29.47
CA VAL A 274 4.18 24.94 -30.17
C VAL A 274 4.88 23.77 -29.46
N LEU A 275 4.58 23.54 -28.18
CA LEU A 275 5.09 22.41 -27.39
C LEU A 275 4.05 21.29 -27.24
N ARG A 276 2.88 21.41 -27.86
CA ARG A 276 1.78 20.46 -27.71
C ARG A 276 2.12 19.13 -28.38
N VAL A 277 1.97 18.04 -27.65
CA VAL A 277 2.04 16.67 -28.14
C VAL A 277 0.89 15.85 -27.55
N SER A 278 0.48 14.80 -28.27
CA SER A 278 -0.56 13.88 -27.82
C SER A 278 -0.05 12.44 -27.77
N ALA A 279 -0.54 11.69 -26.79
CA ALA A 279 -0.17 10.31 -26.53
C ALA A 279 -1.44 9.46 -26.42
N ALA A 280 -1.53 8.38 -27.21
CA ALA A 280 -2.56 7.37 -27.04
C ALA A 280 -2.10 6.36 -25.97
N LEU A 281 -3.02 5.99 -25.08
CA LEU A 281 -2.76 5.10 -23.95
C LEU A 281 -3.44 3.74 -24.12
N PRO A 282 -2.91 2.67 -23.50
CA PRO A 282 -3.51 1.33 -23.54
C PRO A 282 -4.98 1.28 -23.08
N SER A 283 -5.38 2.14 -22.14
CA SER A 283 -6.78 2.26 -21.72
C SER A 283 -7.75 2.81 -22.77
N GLY A 284 -7.24 3.25 -23.93
CA GLY A 284 -8.00 3.93 -24.98
C GLY A 284 -8.12 5.44 -24.78
N LYS A 285 -7.53 6.00 -23.71
CA LYS A 285 -7.45 7.44 -23.49
C LYS A 285 -6.40 8.07 -24.42
N THR A 286 -6.64 9.32 -24.79
CA THR A 286 -5.63 10.18 -25.42
C THR A 286 -5.32 11.32 -24.47
N LEU A 287 -4.04 11.47 -24.10
CA LEU A 287 -3.57 12.61 -23.31
C LEU A 287 -2.88 13.62 -24.20
N THR A 288 -3.15 14.90 -23.95
CA THR A 288 -2.47 16.01 -24.62
C THR A 288 -1.76 16.85 -23.58
N GLY A 289 -0.56 17.30 -23.90
CA GLY A 289 0.28 18.05 -22.97
C GLY A 289 1.49 18.67 -23.63
N MET A 290 2.38 19.19 -22.80
CA MET A 290 3.66 19.74 -23.20
C MET A 290 4.70 18.62 -23.37
N GLY A 291 5.29 18.53 -24.56
CA GLY A 291 6.47 17.71 -24.83
C GLY A 291 7.76 18.53 -24.75
N ILE A 292 8.68 18.15 -23.88
CA ILE A 292 10.01 18.76 -23.79
C ILE A 292 10.95 18.00 -24.70
N ARG A 293 11.51 18.67 -25.71
CA ARG A 293 12.38 18.04 -26.72
C ARG A 293 13.80 17.79 -26.19
N LYS A 294 14.51 16.83 -26.80
CA LYS A 294 15.95 16.64 -26.59
C LYS A 294 16.72 17.95 -26.84
N GLY A 295 17.73 18.22 -26.01
CA GLY A 295 18.54 19.44 -26.05
C GLY A 295 18.53 20.18 -24.71
N VAL A 296 19.01 21.42 -24.74
CA VAL A 296 19.03 22.30 -23.56
C VAL A 296 17.72 23.07 -23.48
N ASN A 297 16.97 22.87 -22.40
CA ASN A 297 15.70 23.55 -22.13
C ASN A 297 15.85 24.44 -20.89
N ILE A 298 15.41 25.69 -20.96
CA ILE A 298 15.55 26.66 -19.88
C ILE A 298 14.16 27.09 -19.40
N ILE A 299 13.88 26.94 -18.11
CA ILE A 299 12.67 27.44 -17.45
C ILE A 299 13.02 28.76 -16.76
N VAL A 300 12.54 29.87 -17.32
CA VAL A 300 12.79 31.24 -16.82
C VAL A 300 11.56 31.85 -16.16
N GLY A 301 11.75 32.91 -15.38
CA GLY A 301 10.67 33.64 -14.70
C GLY A 301 11.10 34.23 -13.35
N GLY A 302 10.31 35.16 -12.82
CA GLY A 302 10.54 35.81 -11.53
C GLY A 302 10.57 34.86 -10.33
N GLY A 303 11.04 35.37 -9.18
CA GLY A 303 10.98 34.64 -7.90
C GLY A 303 9.54 34.22 -7.58
N PHE A 304 9.36 33.04 -7.00
CA PHE A 304 8.04 32.50 -6.61
C PHE A 304 7.00 32.31 -7.72
N HIS A 305 7.38 32.40 -9.00
CA HIS A 305 6.49 32.13 -10.15
C HIS A 305 6.36 30.63 -10.49
N GLY A 306 6.64 29.73 -9.54
CA GLY A 306 6.41 28.29 -9.73
C GLY A 306 7.39 27.55 -10.63
N LYS A 307 8.57 28.11 -10.98
CA LYS A 307 9.58 27.43 -11.85
C LYS A 307 10.05 26.07 -11.33
N SER A 308 10.25 25.97 -10.01
CA SER A 308 10.70 24.73 -9.38
C SER A 308 9.62 23.65 -9.38
N THR A 309 8.35 24.04 -9.43
CA THR A 309 7.20 23.13 -9.35
C THR A 309 7.13 22.14 -10.53
N PRO A 310 7.16 22.55 -11.82
CA PRO A 310 7.21 21.61 -12.92
C PRO A 310 8.52 20.83 -12.95
N LEU A 311 9.65 21.44 -12.54
CA LEU A 311 10.92 20.72 -12.48
C LEU A 311 10.89 19.58 -11.45
N GLN A 312 10.30 19.81 -10.27
CA GLN A 312 10.08 18.79 -9.23
C GLN A 312 9.09 17.71 -9.67
N ALA A 313 8.08 18.07 -10.46
CA ALA A 313 7.17 17.07 -11.03
C ALA A 313 7.88 16.20 -12.07
N ILE A 314 8.70 16.80 -12.94
CA ILE A 314 9.52 16.08 -13.93
C ILE A 314 10.57 15.20 -13.24
N GLU A 315 11.20 15.67 -12.16
CA GLU A 315 12.14 14.89 -11.34
C GLU A 315 11.55 13.54 -10.90
N LEU A 316 10.28 13.54 -10.48
CA LEU A 316 9.58 12.32 -10.06
C LEU A 316 8.87 11.59 -11.22
N GLY A 317 8.91 12.13 -12.44
CA GLY A 317 8.31 11.52 -13.64
C GLY A 317 8.94 10.18 -14.07
N VAL A 318 10.05 9.79 -13.42
CA VAL A 318 10.64 8.44 -13.53
C VAL A 318 9.79 7.37 -12.82
N TYR A 319 8.88 7.77 -11.93
CA TYR A 319 8.01 6.87 -11.17
C TYR A 319 6.54 7.02 -11.56
N ASN A 320 5.78 5.93 -11.38
CA ASN A 320 4.32 5.99 -11.45
C ASN A 320 3.83 6.65 -10.17
N HIS A 321 2.75 7.43 -10.22
CA HIS A 321 2.06 7.97 -9.06
C HIS A 321 0.64 7.40 -8.94
N VAL A 322 0.09 7.48 -7.74
CA VAL A 322 -1.31 7.08 -7.49
C VAL A 322 -2.30 7.91 -8.32
N PRO A 323 -3.46 7.32 -8.69
CA PRO A 323 -4.54 8.09 -9.31
C PRO A 323 -4.93 9.30 -8.44
N GLY A 324 -5.08 10.47 -9.05
CA GLY A 324 -5.43 11.71 -8.35
C GLY A 324 -4.26 12.43 -7.68
N ASP A 325 -3.01 12.00 -7.88
CA ASP A 325 -1.82 12.70 -7.38
C ASP A 325 -1.63 14.09 -8.00
N GLY A 326 -2.20 14.33 -9.19
CA GLY A 326 -2.01 15.52 -10.00
C GLY A 326 -0.80 15.44 -10.94
N ARG A 327 0.14 14.53 -10.67
CA ARG A 327 1.36 14.30 -11.48
C ARG A 327 1.42 12.90 -12.09
N GLU A 328 0.37 12.09 -11.96
CA GLU A 328 0.36 10.71 -12.44
C GLU A 328 0.81 10.57 -13.89
N PHE A 329 0.41 11.49 -14.78
CA PHE A 329 0.81 11.46 -16.18
C PHE A 329 2.00 12.37 -16.53
N VAL A 330 2.69 12.93 -15.53
CA VAL A 330 4.00 13.57 -15.75
C VAL A 330 5.03 12.46 -15.90
N SER A 331 5.77 12.46 -17.01
CA SER A 331 6.78 11.44 -17.28
C SER A 331 8.07 12.04 -17.83
N CYS A 332 9.17 11.35 -17.59
CA CYS A 332 10.47 11.68 -18.16
C CYS A 332 11.27 10.41 -18.45
N LEU A 333 12.44 10.56 -19.07
CA LEU A 333 13.34 9.45 -19.34
C LEU A 333 13.70 8.71 -18.05
N ALA A 334 13.74 7.38 -18.11
CA ALA A 334 13.96 6.53 -16.93
C ALA A 334 15.30 6.78 -16.21
N PHE A 335 16.28 7.37 -16.90
CA PHE A 335 17.59 7.73 -16.36
C PHE A 335 17.73 9.21 -15.99
N ALA A 336 16.63 9.98 -16.05
CA ALA A 336 16.64 11.39 -15.68
C ALA A 336 17.12 11.54 -14.23
N SER A 337 18.11 12.40 -14.03
CA SER A 337 18.75 12.62 -12.74
C SER A 337 18.76 14.12 -12.44
N LYS A 338 18.38 14.49 -11.22
CA LYS A 338 18.52 15.85 -10.74
C LYS A 338 19.93 16.06 -10.20
N MET A 339 20.59 17.09 -10.72
CA MET A 339 21.88 17.52 -10.22
C MET A 339 21.71 18.72 -9.31
N ARG A 340 22.46 18.73 -8.21
CA ARG A 340 22.57 19.85 -7.28
C ARG A 340 23.99 19.88 -6.73
N ALA A 341 24.43 21.06 -6.27
CA ALA A 341 25.63 21.15 -5.45
C ALA A 341 25.41 20.40 -4.13
N GLU A 342 26.44 19.67 -3.70
CA GLU A 342 26.49 18.90 -2.47
C GLU A 342 27.90 19.07 -1.87
N ASP A 343 28.08 20.17 -1.17
CA ASP A 343 29.38 20.56 -0.60
C ASP A 343 29.82 19.56 0.48
N GLY A 344 31.09 19.13 0.43
CA GLY A 344 31.69 18.23 1.42
C GLY A 344 31.53 16.73 1.14
N ARG A 345 30.92 16.32 0.03
CA ARG A 345 30.91 14.91 -0.38
C ARG A 345 32.30 14.44 -0.84
N ALA A 346 32.62 13.17 -0.59
CA ALA A 346 33.80 12.54 -1.19
C ALA A 346 33.61 12.42 -2.72
N VAL A 347 34.72 12.52 -3.46
CA VAL A 347 34.79 12.36 -4.93
C VAL A 347 35.74 11.21 -5.24
#